data_AF-A0A965US98-F1
#
_entry.id   AF-A0A965US98-F1
#
_cell.length_a   1.000
_cell.length_b   1.000
_cell.length_c   1.000
_cell.angle_alpha   90.00
_cell.angle_beta   90.00
_cell.angle_gamma   90.00
#
_symmetry.space_group_name_H-M   'P 1'
#
loop_
_entity.id
_entity.type
_entity.pdbx_description
1 polymer ?
#
loop_
_entity_poly.entity_id
_entity_poly.type
_entity_poly.pdbx_seq_one_letter_code
_entity_poly.pdbx_strand_id
1 'polypeptide(L)'
;MSDSKIRRKNKAFPVTLDAAVSNATEIVMVDMAGGMVSIGTQNTNATQLAVHVSSASAGTYAPLYDKDGSAVKITLAASTADSRVYAMPDEVFAAPFIKLVLNNTAANGLTATILAKG
;
A
#
# COMPACT_ATOMS: atom_id res chain seq x y z
N MET A 1 34.55 11.52 -18.07
CA MET A 1 33.31 10.98 -18.68
C MET A 1 32.25 11.03 -17.59
N SER A 2 31.24 11.90 -17.71
CA SER A 2 30.13 11.92 -16.74
C SER A 2 29.21 10.76 -17.08
N ASP A 3 29.16 9.77 -16.19
CA ASP A 3 28.34 8.58 -16.37
C ASP A 3 26.86 8.98 -16.48
N SER A 4 26.15 8.46 -17.48
CA SER A 4 24.75 8.81 -17.71
C SER A 4 23.89 8.05 -16.70
N LYS A 5 23.49 8.73 -15.61
CA LYS A 5 22.68 8.12 -14.55
C LYS A 5 21.26 7.87 -15.05
N ILE A 6 20.94 6.63 -15.40
CA ILE A 6 19.56 6.17 -15.58
C ILE A 6 18.84 6.26 -14.22
N ARG A 7 17.90 7.20 -14.09
CA ARG A 7 17.05 7.31 -12.90
C ARG A 7 15.66 6.77 -13.20
N ARG A 8 15.26 5.77 -12.42
CA ARG A 8 13.91 5.22 -12.40
C ARG A 8 12.89 6.21 -11.82
N LYS A 9 11.64 6.17 -12.29
CA LYS A 9 10.55 7.01 -11.77
C LYS A 9 10.34 6.69 -10.28
N ASN A 10 10.19 7.72 -9.45
CA ASN A 10 9.83 7.57 -8.04
C ASN A 10 8.73 8.56 -7.69
N LYS A 11 7.78 8.13 -6.84
CA LYS A 11 6.69 8.96 -6.34
C LYS A 11 6.43 8.65 -4.88
N ALA A 12 6.06 9.67 -4.11
CA ALA A 12 5.63 9.52 -2.73
C ALA A 12 4.16 9.97 -2.62
N PHE A 13 3.33 9.14 -2.00
CA PHE A 13 1.91 9.44 -1.79
C PHE A 13 1.59 9.41 -0.30
N PRO A 14 1.14 10.52 0.31
CA PRO A 14 0.49 10.45 1.62
C PRO A 14 -0.85 9.75 1.45
N VAL A 15 -1.14 8.80 2.34
CA VAL A 15 -2.37 8.00 2.29
C VAL A 15 -2.97 7.87 3.67
N THR A 16 -4.30 7.78 3.71
CA THR A 16 -5.06 7.37 4.88
C THR A 16 -5.44 5.91 4.74
N LEU A 17 -5.10 5.13 5.75
CA LEU A 17 -5.45 3.73 5.91
C LEU A 17 -6.70 3.63 6.78
N ASP A 18 -7.64 2.80 6.35
CA ASP A 18 -8.90 2.56 7.06
C ASP A 18 -9.32 1.10 6.86
N ALA A 19 -10.11 0.55 7.78
CA ALA A 19 -10.70 -0.78 7.63
C ALA A 19 -11.84 -0.81 6.59
N ALA A 20 -12.46 0.33 6.30
CA ALA A 20 -13.44 0.47 5.23
C ALA A 20 -12.76 0.90 3.91
N VAL A 21 -12.95 0.12 2.86
CA VAL A 21 -12.38 0.38 1.51
C VAL A 21 -12.80 1.74 0.94
N SER A 22 -14.01 2.22 1.27
CA SER A 22 -14.50 3.54 0.87
C SER A 22 -13.68 4.68 1.43
N ASN A 23 -13.14 4.52 2.64
CA ASN A 23 -12.45 5.55 3.40
C ASN A 23 -10.93 5.53 3.18
N ALA A 24 -10.39 4.38 2.78
CA ALA A 24 -8.98 4.24 2.41
C ALA A 24 -8.65 5.06 1.16
N THR A 25 -7.49 5.72 1.17
CA THR A 25 -7.02 6.54 0.05
C THR A 25 -6.66 5.69 -1.16
N GLU A 26 -7.12 6.11 -2.34
CA GLU A 26 -6.69 5.55 -3.62
C GLU A 26 -5.23 5.91 -3.91
N ILE A 27 -4.44 4.91 -4.27
CA ILE A 27 -3.05 5.03 -4.67
C ILE A 27 -2.96 4.76 -6.16
N VAL A 28 -2.44 5.73 -6.90
CA VAL A 28 -2.24 5.62 -8.36
C VAL A 28 -0.88 5.01 -8.63
N MET A 29 -0.88 3.76 -9.09
CA MET A 29 0.31 2.95 -9.38
C MET A 29 0.63 2.88 -10.88
N VAL A 30 -0.02 3.69 -11.71
CA VAL A 30 0.28 3.78 -13.15
C VAL A 30 1.76 4.17 -13.35
N ASP A 31 2.45 3.42 -14.22
CA ASP A 31 3.89 3.46 -14.46
C ASP A 31 4.78 3.10 -13.26
N MET A 32 4.23 2.49 -12.20
CA MET A 32 4.96 2.06 -11.01
C MET A 32 4.95 0.54 -10.92
N ALA A 33 6.11 -0.05 -10.66
CA ALA A 33 6.27 -1.49 -10.51
C ALA A 33 5.90 -1.99 -9.10
N GLY A 34 5.94 -1.10 -8.10
CA GLY A 34 5.70 -1.45 -6.71
C GLY A 34 6.25 -0.37 -5.78
N GLY A 35 6.50 -0.72 -4.52
CA GLY A 35 7.00 0.26 -3.57
C GLY A 35 7.11 -0.25 -2.14
N MET A 36 7.14 0.69 -1.22
CA MET A 36 7.12 0.43 0.22
C MET A 36 6.06 1.29 0.89
N VAL A 37 5.49 0.78 1.98
CA VAL A 37 4.54 1.48 2.83
C VAL A 37 5.25 1.89 4.11
N SER A 38 5.44 3.19 4.31
CA SER A 38 6.02 3.76 5.53
C SER A 38 4.90 4.16 6.47
N ILE A 39 4.82 3.52 7.62
CA ILE A 39 3.80 3.75 8.64
C ILE A 39 4.49 4.26 9.90
N GLY A 40 3.94 5.30 10.51
CA GLY A 40 4.37 5.77 11.82
C GLY A 40 4.01 4.79 12.94
N THR A 41 3.84 5.31 14.15
CA THR A 41 3.30 4.52 15.25
C THR A 41 1.83 4.21 15.00
N GLN A 42 1.39 3.02 15.40
CA GLN A 42 0.03 2.55 15.16
C GLN A 42 -0.45 1.61 16.26
N ASN A 43 -1.76 1.43 16.34
CA ASN A 43 -2.39 0.51 17.29
C ASN A 43 -1.92 -0.93 17.02
N THR A 44 -1.54 -1.65 18.08
CA THR A 44 -1.01 -3.02 17.98
C THR A 44 -2.03 -4.06 17.51
N ASN A 45 -3.32 -3.73 17.53
CA ASN A 45 -4.39 -4.59 17.03
C ASN A 45 -4.52 -4.55 15.49
N ALA A 46 -3.90 -3.58 14.81
CA ALA A 46 -3.78 -3.56 13.37
C ALA A 46 -2.57 -4.38 12.93
N THR A 47 -2.82 -5.61 12.49
CA THR A 47 -1.76 -6.60 12.22
C THR A 47 -1.61 -6.90 10.74
N GLN A 48 -2.50 -6.40 9.89
CA GLN A 48 -2.47 -6.67 8.44
C GLN A 48 -3.00 -5.50 7.63
N LEU A 49 -2.42 -5.29 6.44
CA LEU A 49 -3.03 -4.52 5.37
C LEU A 49 -3.46 -5.47 4.26
N ALA A 50 -4.74 -5.48 3.93
CA ALA A 50 -5.24 -6.11 2.72
C ALA A 50 -5.02 -5.18 1.53
N VAL A 51 -4.61 -5.77 0.40
CA VAL A 51 -4.48 -5.03 -0.86
C VAL A 51 -5.79 -5.17 -1.63
N HIS A 52 -6.37 -4.03 -2.01
CA HIS A 52 -7.51 -3.98 -2.91
C HIS A 52 -7.12 -3.27 -4.20
N VAL A 53 -7.66 -3.71 -5.34
CA VAL A 53 -7.29 -3.24 -6.67
C VAL A 53 -8.51 -2.86 -7.49
N SER A 54 -8.33 -1.93 -8.42
CA SER A 54 -9.32 -1.52 -9.42
C SER A 54 -8.63 -1.26 -10.76
N SER A 55 -9.34 -1.51 -11.86
CA SER A 55 -8.90 -1.14 -13.21
C SER A 55 -9.17 0.33 -13.56
N ALA A 56 -9.98 1.03 -12.75
CA ALA A 56 -10.34 2.42 -12.96
C ALA A 56 -10.19 3.25 -11.67
N SER A 57 -9.79 4.51 -11.83
CA SER A 57 -9.78 5.50 -10.75
C SER A 57 -11.20 5.72 -10.23
N ALA A 58 -11.36 5.84 -8.91
CA ALA A 58 -12.64 5.90 -8.21
C ALA A 58 -13.60 4.74 -8.56
N GLY A 59 -13.05 3.60 -9.00
CA GLY A 59 -13.81 2.43 -9.38
C GLY A 59 -14.23 1.55 -8.20
N THR A 60 -14.70 0.34 -8.52
CA THR A 60 -14.99 -0.69 -7.51
C THR A 60 -13.70 -1.43 -7.16
N TYR A 61 -13.33 -1.40 -5.88
CA TYR A 61 -12.11 -2.02 -5.37
C TYR A 61 -12.37 -3.42 -4.83
N ALA A 62 -11.80 -4.43 -5.49
CA ALA A 62 -11.88 -5.82 -5.07
C ALA A 62 -10.59 -6.25 -4.33
N PRO A 63 -10.68 -7.16 -3.34
CA PRO A 63 -9.50 -7.74 -2.71
C PRO A 63 -8.63 -8.47 -3.74
N LEU A 64 -7.32 -8.28 -3.65
CA LEU A 64 -6.34 -8.98 -4.49
C LEU A 64 -6.06 -10.36 -3.92
N TYR A 65 -6.09 -11.37 -4.79
CA TYR A 65 -5.69 -12.73 -4.49
C TYR A 65 -4.52 -13.12 -5.38
N ASP A 66 -3.63 -13.96 -4.86
CA ASP A 66 -2.53 -14.53 -5.62
C ASP A 66 -3.03 -15.65 -6.55
N LYS A 67 -2.10 -16.22 -7.33
CA LYS A 67 -2.38 -17.32 -8.26
C LYS A 67 -2.91 -18.59 -7.60
N ASP A 68 -2.68 -18.76 -6.29
CA ASP A 68 -3.10 -19.92 -5.50
C ASP A 68 -4.42 -19.65 -4.76
N GLY A 69 -5.01 -18.46 -4.95
CA GLY A 69 -6.27 -18.05 -4.33
C GLY A 69 -6.12 -17.56 -2.89
N SER A 70 -4.91 -17.24 -2.43
CA SER A 70 -4.67 -16.63 -1.12
C SER A 70 -4.75 -15.11 -1.19
N ALA A 71 -5.36 -14.49 -0.18
CA ALA A 71 -5.50 -13.04 -0.15
C ALA A 71 -4.13 -12.38 0.04
N VAL A 72 -3.79 -11.45 -0.85
CA VAL A 72 -2.54 -10.68 -0.82
C VAL A 72 -2.60 -9.65 0.30
N LYS A 73 -1.68 -9.76 1.25
CA LYS A 73 -1.65 -8.96 2.47
C LYS A 73 -0.22 -8.60 2.86
N ILE A 74 -0.07 -7.46 3.53
CA ILE A 74 1.15 -7.07 4.22
C ILE A 74 0.95 -7.35 5.71
N THR A 75 1.76 -8.23 6.29
CA THR A 75 1.75 -8.47 7.73
C THR A 75 2.45 -7.32 8.45
N LEU A 76 1.69 -6.63 9.30
CA LEU A 76 2.19 -5.56 10.14
C LEU A 76 2.66 -6.13 11.47
N ALA A 77 3.93 -5.94 11.77
CA ALA A 77 4.37 -5.91 13.15
C ALA A 77 4.10 -4.49 13.65
N ALA A 78 2.92 -4.19 14.20
CA ALA A 78 2.60 -2.84 14.67
C ALA A 78 3.50 -2.41 15.86
N SER A 79 3.74 -1.11 15.98
CA SER A 79 4.53 -0.52 17.07
C SER A 79 3.93 0.80 17.49
N THR A 80 3.89 1.04 18.80
CA THR A 80 3.52 2.33 19.39
C THR A 80 4.73 3.21 19.69
N ALA A 81 5.96 2.72 19.42
CA ALA A 81 7.21 3.42 19.72
C ALA A 81 8.00 3.84 18.48
N ASP A 82 7.91 3.05 17.40
CA ASP A 82 8.75 3.22 16.20
C ASP A 82 7.93 3.24 14.91
N SER A 83 8.39 4.02 13.94
CA SER A 83 7.96 3.91 12.54
C SER A 83 8.46 2.60 11.93
N ARG A 84 7.65 2.00 11.04
CA ARG A 84 8.02 0.79 10.31
C ARG A 84 7.70 0.93 8.83
N VAL A 85 8.59 0.37 8.01
CA VAL A 85 8.47 0.38 6.56
C VAL A 85 8.31 -1.05 6.08
N TYR A 86 7.30 -1.30 5.27
CA TYR A 86 6.97 -2.63 4.76
C TYR A 86 7.09 -2.63 3.24
N ALA A 87 7.73 -3.67 2.69
CA ALA A 87 7.75 -3.88 1.26
C ALA A 87 6.33 -4.20 0.77
N MET A 88 5.95 -3.67 -0.40
CA MET A 88 4.72 -4.07 -1.04
C MET A 88 4.89 -5.45 -1.71
N PRO A 89 3.82 -6.27 -1.75
CA PRO A 89 3.83 -7.54 -2.48
C PRO A 89 4.02 -7.31 -3.98
N ASP A 90 4.61 -8.28 -4.67
CA ASP A 90 4.92 -8.20 -6.10
C ASP A 90 3.67 -8.34 -6.98
N GLU A 91 2.61 -8.95 -6.47
CA GLU A 91 1.31 -9.08 -7.16
C GLU A 91 0.68 -7.72 -7.49
N VAL A 92 1.12 -6.65 -6.84
CA VAL A 92 0.66 -5.28 -7.10
C VAL A 92 1.17 -4.72 -8.44
N PHE A 93 2.19 -5.32 -9.04
CA PHE A 93 2.85 -4.80 -10.26
C PHE A 93 1.89 -4.49 -11.41
N ALA A 94 0.83 -5.30 -11.58
CA ALA A 94 -0.12 -5.13 -12.68
C ALA A 94 -1.31 -4.21 -12.34
N ALA A 95 -1.43 -3.75 -11.09
CA ALA A 95 -2.60 -3.01 -10.62
C ALA A 95 -2.43 -1.49 -10.80
N PRO A 96 -3.21 -0.83 -11.68
CA PRO A 96 -3.05 0.61 -11.93
C PRO A 96 -3.55 1.48 -10.77
N PHE A 97 -4.55 1.00 -10.02
CA PHE A 97 -5.11 1.68 -8.86
C PHE A 97 -5.28 0.69 -7.71
N ILE A 98 -4.77 1.06 -6.55
CA ILE A 98 -4.85 0.22 -5.36
C ILE A 98 -5.36 0.99 -4.15
N LYS A 99 -5.84 0.26 -3.15
CA LYS A 99 -6.09 0.73 -1.79
C LYS A 99 -5.50 -0.26 -0.80
N LEU A 100 -4.98 0.27 0.30
CA LEU A 100 -4.51 -0.53 1.43
C LEU A 100 -5.50 -0.40 2.57
N VAL A 101 -6.00 -1.53 3.05
CA VAL A 101 -7.13 -1.59 3.98
C VAL A 101 -6.71 -2.29 5.25
N LEU A 102 -6.94 -1.65 6.39
CA LEU A 102 -6.58 -2.21 7.70
C LEU A 102 -7.50 -3.38 8.05
N ASN A 103 -6.96 -4.38 8.74
CA ASN A 103 -7.78 -5.47 9.26
C ASN A 103 -8.51 -5.14 10.57
N ASN A 104 -8.35 -3.92 11.11
CA ASN A 104 -8.88 -3.54 12.41
C ASN A 104 -9.30 -2.05 12.44
N THR A 105 -10.49 -1.78 12.95
CA THR A 105 -11.04 -0.42 13.07
C THR A 105 -10.35 0.44 14.13
N ALA A 106 -9.61 -0.17 15.06
CA ALA A 106 -8.88 0.55 16.11
C ALA A 106 -7.72 1.42 15.58
N ALA A 107 -7.33 1.24 14.31
CA ALA A 107 -6.33 2.06 13.62
C ALA A 107 -6.91 2.86 12.45
N ASN A 108 -8.24 3.02 12.36
CA ASN A 108 -8.86 3.82 11.32
C ASN A 108 -8.31 5.26 11.29
N GLY A 109 -8.17 5.82 10.09
CA GLY A 109 -7.61 7.15 9.89
C GLY A 109 -6.09 7.22 10.01
N LEU A 110 -5.39 6.09 10.12
CA LEU A 110 -3.93 6.06 10.21
C LEU A 110 -3.29 6.61 8.94
N THR A 111 -2.39 7.58 9.09
CA THR A 111 -1.65 8.14 7.96
C THR A 111 -0.37 7.34 7.68
N ALA A 112 -0.13 7.03 6.41
CA ALA A 112 1.08 6.39 5.93
C ALA A 112 1.61 7.10 4.67
N THR A 113 2.83 6.76 4.26
CA THR A 113 3.42 7.25 3.01
C THR A 113 3.80 6.08 2.14
N ILE A 114 3.29 6.04 0.91
CA ILE A 114 3.68 5.08 -0.11
C ILE A 114 4.88 5.62 -0.88
N LEU A 115 5.97 4.88 -0.90
CA LEU A 115 7.17 5.16 -1.68
C LEU A 115 7.16 4.26 -2.91
N ALA A 116 6.54 4.72 -3.99
CA ALA A 116 6.39 3.97 -5.24
C ALA A 116 7.58 4.15 -6.18
N LYS A 117 7.91 3.09 -6.92
CA LYS A 117 9.02 3.06 -7.88
C LYS A 117 8.62 2.36 -9.17
N GLY A 118 8.94 2.99 -10.31
CA GLY A 118 8.81 2.44 -11.66
C GLY A 118 10.15 2.08 -12.29
#